data_AF-A0A922SB98-F1
#
_entry.id   AF-A0A922SB98-F1
#
_cell.length_a   1.000
_cell.length_b   1.000
_cell.length_c   1.000
_cell.angle_alpha   90.00
_cell.angle_beta   90.00
_cell.angle_gamma   90.00
#
_symmetry.space_group_name_H-M   'P 1'
#
loop_
_entity.id
_entity.type
_entity.pdbx_description
1 polymer ?
#
loop_
_entity_poly.entity_id
_entity_poly.type
_entity_poly.pdbx_seq_one_letter_code
_entity_poly.pdbx_strand_id
1 'polypeptide(L)'
;MQRNIATLIRSGKNKVLLASGHLYNRKHNARDRNWGWYCTRYHHGCKARIITDEDLFIIAYTGEHDHDPPGEIIKTGKGEMLYAGGFTFNRKQCSRNKKWRWYCTRYHHGCKAAVLTTLDLVVTTLLGEHNHIPPNLYYTGEGKAYINY
;
A
#
# COMPACT_ATOMS: atom_id res chain seq x y z
N MET A 1 3.32 18.01 -20.41
CA MET A 1 4.02 17.26 -19.34
C MET A 1 2.99 16.91 -18.28
N GLN A 2 2.69 15.62 -18.06
CA GLN A 2 1.86 15.22 -16.92
C GLN A 2 2.63 15.54 -15.63
N ARG A 3 2.08 16.46 -14.83
CA ARG A 3 2.63 16.78 -13.52
C ARG A 3 2.14 15.69 -12.55
N ASN A 4 3.06 14.96 -11.93
CA ASN A 4 2.72 13.93 -10.95
C ASN A 4 2.20 14.61 -9.67
N ILE A 5 0.90 14.44 -9.42
CA ILE A 5 0.20 14.97 -8.25
C ILE A 5 0.06 13.88 -7.19
N ALA A 6 0.29 14.24 -5.92
CA ALA A 6 0.07 13.34 -4.79
C ALA A 6 -1.31 13.56 -4.17
N THR A 7 -1.90 12.52 -3.57
CA THR A 7 -3.24 12.60 -2.97
C THR A 7 -3.16 12.55 -1.46
N LEU A 8 -3.79 13.50 -0.78
CA LEU A 8 -3.88 13.50 0.67
C LEU A 8 -5.04 12.61 1.16
N ILE A 9 -4.74 11.64 2.02
CA ILE A 9 -5.71 10.69 2.58
C ILE A 9 -5.81 10.89 4.09
N ARG A 10 -7.01 10.72 4.66
CA ARG A 10 -7.22 10.74 6.11
C ARG A 10 -6.98 9.35 6.70
N SER A 11 -6.10 9.27 7.69
CA SER A 11 -5.91 8.08 8.52
C SER A 11 -6.20 8.44 9.98
N GLY A 12 -7.47 8.32 10.38
CA GLY A 12 -7.93 8.74 11.71
C GLY A 12 -7.82 10.27 11.92
N LYS A 13 -7.10 10.70 12.96
CA LYS A 13 -6.83 12.12 13.24
C LYS A 13 -5.67 12.70 12.41
N ASN A 14 -4.90 11.85 11.72
CA ASN A 14 -3.71 12.25 10.98
C ASN A 14 -3.94 12.23 9.45
N LYS A 15 -3.22 13.09 8.73
CA LYS A 15 -3.20 13.12 7.26
C LYS A 15 -1.96 12.38 6.76
N VAL A 16 -2.13 11.50 5.78
CA VAL A 16 -1.05 10.78 5.08
C VAL A 16 -1.10 11.11 3.59
N LEU A 17 0.04 11.08 2.92
CA LEU A 17 0.14 11.35 1.49
C LEU A 17 0.31 10.04 0.72
N LEU A 18 -0.48 9.82 -0.33
CA LEU A 18 -0.34 8.72 -1.29
C LEU A 18 0.33 9.24 -2.56
N ALA A 19 1.45 8.63 -2.92
CA ALA A 19 2.21 8.96 -4.11
C ALA A 19 2.93 7.70 -4.64
N SER A 20 2.80 7.40 -5.93
CA SER A 20 3.39 6.21 -6.57
C SER A 20 3.12 4.90 -5.81
N GLY A 21 1.86 4.73 -5.38
CA GLY A 21 1.41 3.56 -4.60
C GLY A 21 1.85 3.54 -3.13
N HIS A 22 2.76 4.42 -2.69
CA HIS A 22 3.33 4.42 -1.35
C HIS A 22 2.75 5.52 -0.46
N LEU A 23 2.74 5.26 0.85
CA LEU A 23 2.21 6.19 1.84
C LEU A 23 3.34 6.91 2.58
N TYR A 24 3.09 8.19 2.86
CA TYR A 24 4.05 9.06 3.51
C TYR A 24 3.40 9.85 4.65
N ASN A 25 4.14 9.99 5.75
CA ASN A 25 3.79 10.84 6.89
C ASN A 25 4.41 12.23 6.72
N ARG A 26 3.68 13.25 7.15
CA ARG A 26 4.17 14.64 7.10
C ARG A 26 5.31 14.84 8.09
N LYS A 27 6.38 15.50 7.64
CA LYS A 27 7.46 15.99 8.51
C LYS A 27 6.99 17.25 9.23
N HIS A 28 7.27 17.33 10.53
CA HIS A 28 6.80 18.41 11.40
C HIS A 28 7.45 19.77 11.10
N ASN A 29 8.60 19.79 10.42
CA ASN A 29 9.36 21.01 10.10
C ASN A 29 9.35 21.22 8.58
N ALA A 30 8.34 21.93 8.08
CA ALA A 30 8.31 22.44 6.71
C ALA A 30 9.08 23.77 6.66
N ARG A 31 9.89 24.00 5.62
CA ARG A 31 10.48 25.32 5.33
C ARG A 31 9.57 26.00 4.30
N ASP A 32 9.01 27.14 4.70
CA ASP A 32 8.34 28.26 4.01
C ASP A 32 7.75 28.13 2.59
N ARG A 33 7.33 26.93 2.16
CA ARG A 33 6.37 26.65 1.04
C ARG A 33 6.33 25.17 0.64
N ASN A 34 7.36 24.41 1.03
CA ASN A 34 7.49 23.01 0.65
C ASN A 34 7.26 22.07 1.82
N TRP A 35 6.49 21.02 1.59
CA TRP A 35 6.08 20.06 2.60
C TRP A 35 6.93 18.80 2.45
N GLY A 36 7.70 18.47 3.47
CA GLY A 36 8.48 17.23 3.51
C GLY A 36 7.63 16.06 3.99
N TRP A 37 7.78 14.92 3.35
CA TRP A 37 7.11 13.68 3.71
C TRP A 37 8.10 12.52 3.73
N TYR A 38 7.97 11.63 4.70
CA TYR A 38 8.78 10.41 4.79
C TYR A 38 7.88 9.19 4.69
N CYS A 39 8.35 8.13 4.05
CA CYS A 39 7.58 6.90 3.93
C CYS A 39 7.07 6.45 5.31
N THR A 40 5.87 5.89 5.38
CA THR A 40 5.33 5.35 6.65
C THR A 40 6.23 4.30 7.31
N ARG A 41 7.09 3.61 6.54
CA ARG A 41 8.11 2.68 7.04
C ARG A 41 9.48 3.30 7.32
N TYR A 42 9.60 4.63 7.35
CA TYR A 42 10.88 5.31 7.53
C TYR A 42 11.66 4.88 8.78
N HIS A 43 10.95 4.68 9.89
CA HIS A 43 11.52 4.22 11.16
C HIS A 43 11.75 2.70 11.21
N HIS A 44 11.45 1.99 10.12
CA HIS A 44 11.63 0.54 9.94
C HIS A 44 12.62 0.18 8.82
N GLY A 45 13.50 1.11 8.43
CA GLY A 45 14.57 0.85 7.45
C GLY A 45 14.46 1.71 6.20
N CYS A 46 13.27 1.82 5.62
CA CYS A 46 13.00 2.56 4.39
C CYS A 46 13.51 4.00 4.44
N LYS A 47 14.17 4.46 3.36
CA LYS A 47 14.73 5.82 3.27
C LYS A 47 13.98 6.73 2.29
N ALA A 48 12.92 6.23 1.66
CA ALA A 48 12.11 6.99 0.73
C ALA A 48 11.42 8.20 1.39
N ARG A 49 11.50 9.34 0.71
CA ARG A 49 10.94 10.63 1.09
C ARG A 49 10.52 11.40 -0.16
N ILE A 50 9.52 12.26 0.00
CA ILE A 50 9.07 13.17 -1.04
C ILE A 50 8.91 14.58 -0.51
N ILE A 51 8.98 15.54 -1.41
CA ILE A 51 8.68 16.93 -1.14
C ILE A 51 7.56 17.36 -2.08
N THR A 52 6.55 18.03 -1.54
CA THR A 52 5.47 18.65 -2.33
C THR A 52 5.45 20.15 -2.14
N ASP A 53 4.85 20.89 -3.08
CA ASP A 53 4.40 22.26 -2.84
C ASP A 53 3.07 22.28 -2.06
N GLU A 54 2.47 23.47 -1.94
CA GLU A 54 1.19 23.69 -1.24
C GLU A 54 -0.01 23.04 -1.95
N ASP A 55 0.09 22.86 -3.27
CA ASP A 55 -0.94 22.24 -4.12
C ASP A 55 -0.74 20.72 -4.28
N LEU A 56 0.17 20.12 -3.50
CA LEU A 56 0.53 18.69 -3.53
C LEU A 56 1.18 18.22 -4.84
N PHE A 57 1.73 19.12 -5.65
CA PHE A 57 2.61 18.71 -6.74
C PHE A 57 3.92 18.19 -6.17
N ILE A 58 4.36 17.04 -6.68
CA ILE A 58 5.60 16.45 -6.21
C ILE A 58 6.77 17.17 -6.88
N ILE A 59 7.57 17.85 -6.07
CA ILE A 59 8.75 18.59 -6.52
C ILE A 59 10.04 17.78 -6.37
N ALA A 60 10.06 16.75 -5.51
CA ALA A 60 11.20 15.86 -5.38
C ALA A 60 10.83 14.48 -4.82
N TYR A 61 11.51 13.44 -5.33
CA TYR A 61 11.61 12.10 -4.75
C TYR A 61 13.05 11.83 -4.33
N THR A 62 13.25 11.25 -3.14
CA THR A 62 14.58 10.90 -2.63
C THR A 62 14.55 9.60 -1.84
N GLY A 63 15.61 8.79 -1.97
CA GLY A 63 15.70 7.48 -1.33
C GLY A 63 14.82 6.43 -2.00
N GLU A 64 15.25 5.18 -1.91
CA GLU A 64 14.54 4.04 -2.49
C GLU A 64 13.63 3.39 -1.44
N HIS A 65 12.54 2.80 -1.94
CA HIS A 65 11.74 1.88 -1.16
C HIS A 65 12.43 0.53 -1.13
N ASP A 66 12.66 0.01 0.07
CA ASP A 66 13.13 -1.37 0.34
C ASP A 66 11.95 -2.32 0.61
N HIS A 67 10.74 -1.89 0.24
CA HIS A 67 9.51 -2.63 0.47
C HIS A 67 8.48 -2.33 -0.62
N ASP A 68 7.57 -3.26 -0.83
CA ASP A 68 6.46 -3.08 -1.76
C ASP A 68 5.48 -1.99 -1.30
N PRO A 69 4.73 -1.38 -2.25
CA PRO A 69 3.63 -0.49 -1.94
C PRO A 69 2.60 -1.14 -0.99
N PRO A 70 1.96 -0.37 -0.10
CA PRO A 70 0.81 -0.85 0.66
C PRO A 70 -0.31 -1.30 -0.29
N GLY A 71 -0.66 -2.59 -0.23
CA GLY A 71 -1.94 -3.16 -0.62
C GLY A 71 -2.64 -2.59 -1.86
N GLU A 72 -2.39 -3.17 -3.05
CA GLU A 72 -3.13 -2.84 -4.28
C GLU A 72 -4.37 -3.74 -4.44
N ILE A 73 -5.50 -3.21 -4.92
CA ILE A 73 -6.60 -4.09 -5.38
C ILE A 73 -6.34 -4.48 -6.82
N ILE A 74 -6.16 -5.78 -7.03
CA ILE A 74 -6.12 -6.35 -8.36
C ILE A 74 -7.49 -6.91 -8.73
N LYS A 75 -7.94 -6.62 -9.95
CA LYS A 75 -9.16 -7.17 -10.53
C LYS A 75 -8.81 -8.41 -11.34
N THR A 76 -9.40 -9.53 -10.96
CA THR A 76 -9.30 -10.80 -11.68
C THR A 76 -10.66 -11.14 -12.30
N GLY A 77 -10.69 -12.10 -13.22
CA GLY A 77 -11.97 -12.63 -13.72
C GLY A 77 -12.86 -13.28 -12.64
N LYS A 78 -12.29 -13.58 -11.46
CA LYS A 78 -13.00 -14.20 -10.32
C LYS A 78 -13.38 -13.19 -9.22
N GLY A 79 -13.07 -11.91 -9.40
CA GLY A 79 -13.32 -10.85 -8.42
C GLY A 79 -12.06 -10.07 -8.02
N GLU A 80 -12.18 -9.31 -6.94
CA GLU A 80 -11.12 -8.43 -6.43
C GLU A 80 -10.28 -9.11 -5.34
N MET A 81 -8.96 -8.93 -5.41
CA MET A 81 -8.01 -9.41 -4.40
C MET A 81 -7.08 -8.27 -3.98
N LEU A 82 -6.57 -8.35 -2.75
CA LEU A 82 -5.51 -7.45 -2.29
C LEU A 82 -4.15 -8.07 -2.62
N TYR A 83 -3.28 -7.32 -3.27
CA TYR A 83 -1.87 -7.65 -3.48
C TYR A 83 -1.01 -6.85 -2.51
N ALA A 84 -0.29 -7.54 -1.61
CA ALA A 84 0.53 -6.90 -0.59
C ALA A 84 1.75 -7.77 -0.27
N GLY A 85 2.95 -7.17 -0.30
CA GLY A 85 4.19 -7.86 0.07
C GLY A 85 4.45 -9.12 -0.77
N GLY A 86 4.24 -9.04 -2.08
CA GLY A 86 4.41 -10.18 -2.99
C GLY A 86 3.29 -11.21 -3.00
N PHE A 87 2.32 -11.17 -2.08
CA PHE A 87 1.25 -12.17 -1.97
C PHE A 87 -0.14 -11.59 -2.22
N THR A 88 -1.08 -12.47 -2.53
CA THR A 88 -2.48 -12.12 -2.78
C THR A 88 -3.38 -12.59 -1.64
N PHE A 89 -4.41 -11.79 -1.35
CA PHE A 89 -5.31 -12.00 -0.21
C PHE A 89 -6.77 -11.78 -0.61
N ASN A 90 -7.65 -12.63 -0.08
CA ASN A 90 -9.10 -12.53 -0.23
C ASN A 90 -9.72 -11.75 0.94
N ARG A 91 -10.65 -10.85 0.64
CA ARG A 91 -11.34 -10.03 1.64
C ARG A 91 -12.20 -10.91 2.56
N LYS A 92 -12.01 -10.77 3.88
CA LYS A 92 -12.99 -11.18 4.89
C LYS A 92 -13.74 -9.94 5.38
N GLN A 93 -14.72 -10.14 6.25
CA GLN A 93 -15.54 -9.09 6.85
C GLN A 93 -14.72 -8.05 7.62
N CYS A 94 -15.24 -6.82 7.69
CA CYS A 94 -14.71 -5.73 8.50
C CYS A 94 -14.80 -6.10 9.97
N SER A 95 -13.70 -5.97 10.71
CA SER A 95 -13.76 -6.09 12.17
C SER A 95 -14.51 -4.91 12.79
N ARG A 96 -15.02 -5.06 14.02
CA ARG A 96 -15.66 -3.98 14.81
C ARG A 96 -14.82 -2.68 14.85
N ASN A 97 -13.51 -2.75 14.62
CA ASN A 97 -12.57 -1.62 14.69
C ASN A 97 -12.32 -0.90 13.35
N LYS A 98 -13.24 -0.96 12.37
CA LYS A 98 -13.11 -0.28 11.06
C LYS A 98 -11.84 -0.67 10.27
N LYS A 99 -11.45 -1.94 10.38
CA LYS A 99 -10.32 -2.53 9.66
C LYS A 99 -10.79 -3.76 8.89
N TRP A 100 -10.31 -3.92 7.66
CA TRP A 100 -10.51 -5.14 6.90
C TRP A 100 -9.46 -6.17 7.28
N ARG A 101 -9.89 -7.42 7.45
CA ARG A 101 -8.98 -8.56 7.49
C ARG A 101 -9.03 -9.27 6.16
N TRP A 102 -7.87 -9.61 5.63
CA TRP A 102 -7.70 -10.37 4.40
C TRP A 102 -6.88 -11.61 4.71
N TYR A 103 -7.32 -12.77 4.22
CA TYR A 103 -6.56 -14.00 4.37
C TYR A 103 -5.84 -14.31 3.07
N CYS A 104 -4.66 -14.92 3.16
CA CYS A 104 -3.96 -15.39 1.98
C CYS A 104 -4.91 -16.19 1.08
N THR A 105 -4.82 -15.99 -0.23
CA THR A 105 -5.59 -16.76 -1.22
C THR A 105 -5.42 -18.27 -1.06
N ARG A 106 -4.26 -18.74 -0.59
CA ARG A 106 -3.98 -20.14 -0.24
C ARG A 106 -4.44 -20.56 1.17
N TYR A 107 -5.34 -19.81 1.80
CA TYR A 107 -5.78 -20.11 3.17
C TYR A 107 -6.40 -21.50 3.34
N HIS A 108 -7.19 -21.92 2.35
CA HIS A 108 -7.80 -23.25 2.31
C HIS A 108 -6.82 -24.36 1.90
N HIS A 109 -5.61 -23.98 1.45
CA HIS A 109 -4.50 -24.90 1.15
C HIS A 109 -3.45 -24.93 2.29
N GLY A 110 -3.82 -24.46 3.49
CA GLY A 110 -3.00 -24.58 4.70
C GLY A 110 -2.22 -23.32 5.10
N CYS A 111 -2.13 -22.30 4.24
CA CYS A 111 -1.48 -21.03 4.60
C CYS A 111 -2.31 -20.26 5.64
N LYS A 112 -1.73 -19.81 6.75
CA LYS A 112 -2.46 -19.03 7.77
C LYS A 112 -2.13 -17.54 7.77
N ALA A 113 -1.33 -17.10 6.79
CA ALA A 113 -0.98 -15.70 6.63
C ALA A 113 -2.22 -14.83 6.37
N ALA A 114 -2.22 -13.64 6.96
CA ALA A 114 -3.29 -12.66 6.84
C ALA A 114 -2.72 -11.24 6.89
N VAL A 115 -3.50 -10.29 6.39
CA VAL A 115 -3.17 -8.86 6.45
C VAL A 115 -4.37 -8.07 6.95
N LEU A 116 -4.10 -7.06 7.79
CA LEU A 116 -5.10 -6.11 8.25
C LEU A 116 -4.91 -4.78 7.53
N THR A 117 -5.97 -4.24 6.95
CA THR A 117 -5.93 -2.92 6.32
C THR A 117 -6.92 -1.94 6.97
N THR A 118 -6.71 -0.64 6.77
CA THR A 118 -7.77 0.36 6.97
C THR A 118 -8.88 0.19 5.93
N LEU A 119 -9.95 0.98 6.04
CA LEU A 119 -11.01 1.05 5.02
C LEU A 119 -10.44 1.48 3.65
N ASP A 120 -9.43 2.34 3.65
CA ASP A 120 -8.69 2.81 2.47
C ASP A 120 -7.55 1.86 2.05
N LEU A 121 -7.63 0.59 2.46
CA LEU A 121 -6.72 -0.50 2.05
C LEU A 121 -5.25 -0.34 2.47
N VAL A 122 -4.96 0.64 3.32
CA VAL A 122 -3.64 0.82 3.90
C VAL A 122 -3.31 -0.39 4.77
N VAL A 123 -2.27 -1.14 4.40
CA VAL A 123 -1.76 -2.26 5.21
C VAL A 123 -1.26 -1.74 6.56
N THR A 124 -1.91 -2.20 7.64
CA THR A 124 -1.58 -1.84 9.02
C THR A 124 -0.85 -2.95 9.76
N THR A 125 -1.04 -4.21 9.36
CA THR A 125 -0.44 -5.37 10.06
C THR A 125 -0.36 -6.56 9.13
N LEU A 126 0.76 -7.27 9.13
CA LEU A 126 0.93 -8.61 8.54
C LEU A 126 0.91 -9.63 9.68
N LEU A 127 0.23 -10.76 9.48
CA LEU A 127 -0.01 -11.79 10.49
C LEU A 127 0.37 -13.15 9.93
N GLY A 128 1.19 -13.90 10.66
CA GLY A 128 1.63 -15.24 10.27
C GLY A 128 2.63 -15.24 9.12
N GLU A 129 3.20 -16.42 8.86
CA GLU A 129 4.16 -16.64 7.78
C GLU A 129 3.50 -17.36 6.61
N HIS A 130 3.99 -17.08 5.40
CA HIS A 130 3.61 -17.82 4.21
C HIS A 130 4.41 -19.13 4.14
N ASN A 131 3.71 -20.23 3.87
CA ASN A 131 4.30 -21.56 3.69
C ASN A 131 4.35 -21.98 2.21
N HIS A 132 4.29 -21.00 1.31
CA HIS A 132 4.35 -21.18 -0.12
C HIS A 132 5.05 -19.98 -0.75
N ILE A 133 5.56 -20.17 -1.96
CA ILE A 133 6.17 -19.08 -2.72
C ILE A 133 5.10 -18.06 -3.20
N PRO A 134 5.50 -16.82 -3.48
CA PRO A 134 4.65 -15.82 -4.13
C PRO A 134 4.08 -16.31 -5.47
N PRO A 135 2.86 -15.92 -5.84
CA PRO A 135 2.35 -16.18 -7.18
C PRO A 135 3.04 -15.30 -8.24
N ASN A 136 3.03 -15.76 -9.49
CA ASN A 136 3.34 -14.93 -10.65
C ASN A 136 2.11 -14.11 -11.04
N LEU A 137 2.31 -12.81 -11.26
CA LEU A 137 1.28 -11.85 -11.64
C LEU A 137 1.55 -11.27 -13.02
N TYR A 138 0.55 -11.38 -13.91
CA TYR A 138 0.59 -10.85 -15.27
C TYR A 138 -0.57 -9.87 -15.49
N TYR A 139 -0.28 -8.67 -15.99
CA TYR A 139 -1.31 -7.68 -16.30
C TYR A 139 -1.65 -7.73 -17.80
N THR A 140 -2.94 -7.68 -18.14
CA THR A 140 -3.37 -7.48 -19.52
C THR A 140 -3.42 -6.00 -19.87
N GLY A 141 -3.44 -5.70 -21.17
CA GLY A 141 -3.63 -4.32 -21.66
C GLY A 141 -4.95 -3.67 -21.22
N GLU A 142 -5.89 -4.43 -20.65
CA GLU A 142 -7.15 -3.95 -20.08
C GLU A 142 -7.08 -3.69 -18.55
N GLY A 143 -5.91 -3.83 -17.93
CA GLY A 143 -5.73 -3.63 -16.48
C GLY A 143 -6.27 -4.76 -15.61
N LYS A 144 -6.52 -5.95 -16.17
CA LYS A 144 -6.86 -7.17 -15.41
C LYS A 144 -5.59 -7.95 -15.07
N ALA A 145 -5.55 -8.54 -13.88
CA ALA A 145 -4.45 -9.37 -13.44
C ALA A 145 -4.77 -10.88 -13.58
N TYR A 146 -3.82 -11.64 -14.12
CA TYR A 146 -3.78 -13.09 -14.13
C TYR A 146 -2.75 -13.57 -13.10
N ILE A 147 -3.16 -14.54 -12.27
CA ILE A 147 -2.37 -15.03 -11.14
C ILE A 147 -2.12 -16.52 -11.35
N ASN A 148 -0.85 -16.93 -11.28
CA ASN A 148 -0.44 -18.34 -11.32
C ASN A 148 0.36 -18.69 -10.05
N TYR A 149 0.13 -19.85 -9.44
CA TYR A 149 0.76 -20.28 -8.18
C TYR A 149 1.49 -21.62 -8.31
#